data_AF-A0A497EKF3-F1
#
_entry.id   AF-A0A497EKF3-F1
#
_cell.length_a   1.000
_cell.length_b   1.000
_cell.length_c   1.000
_cell.angle_alpha   90.00
_cell.angle_beta   90.00
_cell.angle_gamma   90.00
#
_symmetry.space_group_name_H-M   'P 1'
#
loop_
_entity.id
_entity.type
_entity.pdbx_description
1 polymer ?
#
loop_
_entity_poly.entity_id
_entity_poly.type
_entity_poly.pdbx_seq_one_letter_code
_entity_poly.pdbx_strand_id
1 'polypeptide(L)'
;MRVLVTPINNPEETITKILKNFNIQLEGKKVFVKINAVDFRRGSYTSPKTIAAAIDSLYNLGADKVFVMENSTQGNFTRLVFKVTGIIDVIREKGAKAIYLDEEKSVRVKIGEYEVDFPKVVYNIINDDSSFYLQSLRRLRP
;
A
#
# COMPACT_ATOMS: atom_id res chain seq x y z
N MET A 1 4.85 -21.28 -7.97
CA MET A 1 4.20 -19.95 -8.05
C MET A 1 2.70 -20.16 -8.06
N ARG A 2 1.95 -19.61 -7.09
CA ARG A 2 0.49 -19.72 -7.03
C ARG A 2 -0.12 -18.42 -7.54
N VAL A 3 -1.00 -18.50 -8.53
CA VAL A 3 -1.69 -17.35 -9.13
C VAL A 3 -3.19 -17.55 -8.98
N LEU A 4 -3.89 -16.53 -8.51
CA LEU A 4 -5.35 -16.51 -8.40
C LEU A 4 -5.90 -15.37 -9.26
N VAL A 5 -6.83 -15.70 -10.15
CA VAL A 5 -7.58 -14.73 -10.94
C VAL A 5 -9.04 -14.82 -10.51
N THR A 6 -9.62 -13.70 -10.09
CA THR A 6 -11.02 -13.65 -9.67
C THR A 6 -11.68 -12.40 -10.25
N PRO A 7 -12.94 -12.48 -10.71
CA PRO A 7 -13.71 -11.28 -11.03
C PRO A 7 -13.87 -10.42 -9.78
N ILE A 8 -13.91 -9.10 -9.98
CA ILE A 8 -14.11 -8.11 -8.91
C ILE A 8 -15.57 -7.67 -8.97
N ASN A 9 -16.38 -8.18 -8.03
CA ASN A 9 -17.77 -7.75 -7.86
C ASN A 9 -17.87 -6.72 -6.74
N ASN A 10 -17.47 -7.13 -5.53
CA ASN A 10 -17.26 -6.27 -4.37
C ASN A 10 -15.75 -6.25 -4.04
N PRO A 11 -15.06 -5.10 -4.10
CA PRO A 11 -13.62 -5.02 -3.82
C PRO A 11 -13.22 -5.58 -2.45
N GLU A 12 -13.97 -5.31 -1.39
CA GLU A 12 -13.64 -5.75 -0.03
C GLU A 12 -13.73 -7.28 0.08
N GLU A 13 -14.86 -7.86 -0.32
CA GLU A 13 -15.04 -9.32 -0.33
C GLU A 13 -13.99 -10.01 -1.19
N THR A 14 -13.64 -9.39 -2.32
CA THR A 14 -12.63 -9.92 -3.23
C THR A 14 -11.25 -9.93 -2.58
N ILE A 15 -10.83 -8.84 -1.96
CA ILE A 15 -9.53 -8.74 -1.26
C ILE A 15 -9.50 -9.73 -0.09
N THR A 16 -10.54 -9.76 0.74
CA THR A 16 -10.66 -10.70 1.87
C THR A 16 -10.56 -12.15 1.39
N LYS A 17 -11.27 -12.51 0.31
CA LYS A 17 -11.23 -13.85 -0.28
C LYS A 17 -9.84 -14.19 -0.80
N ILE A 18 -9.16 -13.26 -1.48
CA ILE A 18 -7.79 -13.46 -1.97
C ILE A 18 -6.87 -13.74 -0.78
N LEU A 19 -6.84 -12.87 0.24
CA LEU A 19 -5.96 -13.02 1.40
C LEU A 19 -6.19 -14.36 2.13
N LYS A 20 -7.46 -14.75 2.34
CA LYS A 20 -7.81 -16.07 2.91
C LYS A 20 -7.35 -17.23 2.03
N ASN A 21 -7.48 -17.14 0.71
CA ASN A 21 -7.03 -18.20 -0.21
C ASN A 21 -5.52 -18.45 -0.15
N PHE A 22 -4.74 -17.40 0.10
CA PHE A 22 -3.30 -17.49 0.29
C PHE A 22 -2.89 -17.80 1.74
N ASN A 23 -3.85 -18.09 2.64
CA ASN A 23 -3.64 -18.36 4.06
C ASN A 23 -2.84 -17.25 4.79
N ILE A 24 -3.04 -16.00 4.40
CA ILE A 24 -2.35 -14.86 5.01
C ILE A 24 -2.93 -14.62 6.42
N GLN A 25 -2.09 -14.71 7.44
CA GLN A 25 -2.42 -14.44 8.84
C GLN A 25 -2.05 -12.99 9.18
N LEU A 26 -3.04 -12.18 9.54
CA LEU A 26 -2.86 -10.75 9.85
C LEU A 26 -3.09 -10.41 11.32
N GLU A 27 -3.58 -11.36 12.13
CA GLU A 27 -3.85 -11.16 13.56
C GLU A 27 -2.64 -10.54 14.28
N GLY A 28 -2.83 -9.36 14.87
CA GLY A 28 -1.80 -8.63 15.61
C GLY A 28 -0.67 -8.03 14.75
N LYS A 29 -0.74 -8.13 13.43
CA LYS A 29 0.33 -7.64 12.53
C LYS A 29 0.18 -6.16 12.20
N LYS A 30 1.33 -5.53 11.94
CA LYS A 30 1.39 -4.23 11.26
C LYS A 30 1.41 -4.49 9.76
N VAL A 31 0.45 -3.91 9.05
CA VAL A 31 0.31 -4.07 7.59
C VAL A 31 0.67 -2.77 6.89
N PHE A 32 1.51 -2.88 5.87
CA PHE A 32 1.93 -1.77 5.02
C PHE A 32 1.40 -1.96 3.61
N VAL A 33 0.58 -1.02 3.15
CA VAL A 33 -0.07 -1.03 1.85
C VAL A 33 0.59 -0.01 0.95
N LYS A 34 1.33 -0.48 -0.05
CA LYS A 34 1.89 0.35 -1.11
C LYS A 34 0.84 0.54 -2.20
N ILE A 35 0.35 1.77 -2.32
CA ILE A 35 -0.57 2.17 -3.39
C ILE A 35 0.20 2.72 -4.59
N ASN A 36 -0.52 3.08 -5.65
CA ASN A 36 -0.05 4.02 -6.67
C ASN A 36 -0.72 5.38 -6.46
N ALA A 37 0.03 6.47 -6.41
CA ALA A 37 -0.46 7.84 -6.50
C ALA A 37 0.57 8.75 -7.20
N VAL A 38 0.81 8.50 -8.49
CA VAL A 38 1.85 9.20 -9.27
C VAL A 38 1.47 10.65 -9.55
N ASP A 39 0.18 10.90 -9.77
CA ASP A 39 -0.39 12.20 -10.14
C ASP A 39 -1.88 12.22 -9.70
N PHE A 40 -2.48 13.41 -9.63
CA PHE A 40 -3.90 13.64 -9.34
C PHE A 40 -4.82 13.46 -10.56
N ARG A 41 -4.29 13.26 -11.78
CA ARG A 41 -5.09 12.88 -12.96
C ARG A 41 -5.81 11.55 -12.74
N ARG A 42 -7.07 11.47 -13.17
CA ARG A 42 -7.86 10.22 -13.10
C ARG A 42 -7.11 9.08 -13.77
N GLY A 43 -6.97 7.97 -13.03
CA GLY A 43 -6.21 6.80 -13.48
C GLY A 43 -4.73 6.80 -13.07
N SER A 44 -4.17 7.93 -12.66
CA SER A 44 -2.78 8.01 -12.18
C SER A 44 -2.61 7.67 -10.69
N TYR A 45 -3.72 7.35 -10.02
CA TYR A 45 -3.77 6.95 -8.63
C TYR A 45 -4.74 5.79 -8.41
N THR A 46 -4.50 5.04 -7.35
CA THR A 46 -5.37 3.95 -6.88
C THR A 46 -6.65 4.56 -6.35
N SER A 47 -7.80 4.03 -6.76
CA SER A 47 -9.07 4.65 -6.40
C SER A 47 -9.24 4.70 -4.88
N PRO A 48 -9.70 5.82 -4.28
CA PRO A 48 -9.95 5.91 -2.84
C PRO A 48 -10.90 4.81 -2.35
N LYS A 49 -11.90 4.43 -3.15
CA LYS A 49 -12.80 3.30 -2.85
C LYS A 49 -12.07 1.97 -2.73
N THR A 50 -11.10 1.71 -3.61
CA THR A 50 -10.26 0.49 -3.52
C THR A 50 -9.36 0.52 -2.29
N ILE A 51 -8.80 1.68 -1.96
CA ILE A 51 -7.97 1.84 -0.76
C ILE A 51 -8.81 1.60 0.50
N ALA A 52 -10.01 2.18 0.57
CA ALA A 52 -10.96 1.96 1.67
C ALA A 52 -11.26 0.47 1.87
N ALA A 53 -11.66 -0.22 0.79
CA ALA A 53 -11.95 -1.64 0.82
C ALA A 53 -10.73 -2.49 1.26
N ALA A 54 -9.53 -2.12 0.81
CA ALA A 54 -8.32 -2.80 1.26
C ALA A 54 -8.08 -2.62 2.77
N ILE A 55 -8.22 -1.39 3.29
CA ILE A 55 -8.06 -1.12 4.72
C ILE A 55 -9.09 -1.90 5.54
N ASP A 56 -10.37 -1.86 5.14
CA ASP A 56 -11.45 -2.60 5.80
C ASP A 56 -11.16 -4.11 5.83
N SER A 57 -10.79 -4.69 4.69
CA SER A 57 -10.43 -6.12 4.60
C SER A 57 -9.26 -6.48 5.53
N LEU A 58 -8.24 -5.63 5.64
CA LEU A 58 -7.07 -5.90 6.47
C LEU A 58 -7.41 -5.87 7.97
N TYR A 59 -8.18 -4.88 8.42
CA TYR A 59 -8.65 -4.82 9.80
C TYR A 59 -9.62 -5.96 10.12
N ASN A 60 -10.55 -6.29 9.22
CA ASN A 60 -11.48 -7.42 9.37
C ASN A 60 -10.77 -8.78 9.45
N LEU A 61 -9.52 -8.86 9.01
CA LEU A 61 -8.67 -10.05 9.09
C LEU A 61 -7.70 -10.04 10.30
N GLY A 62 -7.81 -9.05 11.20
CA GLY A 62 -7.08 -9.01 12.46
C GLY A 62 -5.83 -8.12 12.48
N ALA A 63 -5.58 -7.30 11.45
CA ALA A 63 -4.45 -6.37 11.46
C ALA A 63 -4.53 -5.40 12.66
N ASP A 64 -3.44 -5.26 13.44
CA ASP A 64 -3.36 -4.28 14.54
C ASP A 64 -3.33 -2.86 13.99
N LYS A 65 -2.51 -2.64 12.96
CA LYS A 65 -2.29 -1.32 12.34
C LYS A 65 -2.17 -1.45 10.84
N VAL A 66 -2.82 -0.54 10.12
CA VAL A 66 -2.67 -0.41 8.67
C VAL A 66 -2.00 0.92 8.34
N PHE A 67 -0.93 0.84 7.56
CA PHE A 67 -0.19 1.98 7.01
C PHE A 67 -0.36 2.00 5.50
N VAL A 68 -0.64 3.16 4.91
CA VAL A 68 -0.77 3.34 3.47
C VAL A 68 0.33 4.27 3.00
N MET A 69 1.11 3.82 2.01
CA MET A 69 2.36 4.50 1.65
C MET A 69 2.57 4.66 0.15
N GLU A 70 3.27 5.74 -0.20
CA GLU A 70 3.65 6.08 -1.58
C GLU A 70 4.89 6.98 -1.60
N ASN A 71 5.63 6.92 -2.72
CA ASN A 71 6.62 7.88 -3.18
C ASN A 71 6.19 8.38 -4.58
N SER A 72 5.44 9.48 -4.64
CA SER A 72 4.96 10.05 -5.90
C SER A 72 6.14 10.43 -6.80
N THR A 73 6.01 10.14 -8.09
CA THR A 73 7.02 10.49 -9.11
C THR A 73 6.57 11.69 -9.94
N GLN A 74 7.32 12.04 -10.99
CA GLN A 74 7.00 13.15 -11.92
C GLN A 74 6.94 14.54 -11.27
N GLY A 75 7.76 14.77 -10.23
CA GLY A 75 7.86 16.07 -9.57
C GLY A 75 6.70 16.41 -8.63
N ASN A 76 5.82 15.45 -8.34
CA ASN A 76 4.75 15.62 -7.37
C ASN A 76 5.20 15.25 -5.95
N PHE A 77 4.70 15.98 -4.95
CA PHE A 77 4.80 15.59 -3.54
C PHE A 77 3.67 14.62 -3.19
N THR A 78 3.98 13.49 -2.56
CA THR A 78 2.98 12.47 -2.22
C THR A 78 1.84 13.05 -1.39
N ARG A 79 2.18 13.91 -0.43
CA ARG A 79 1.21 14.59 0.43
C ARG A 79 0.21 15.44 -0.36
N LEU A 80 0.66 16.12 -1.42
CA LEU A 80 -0.22 16.91 -2.28
C LEU A 80 -1.15 16.01 -3.08
N VAL A 81 -0.63 14.95 -3.69
CA VAL A 81 -1.46 13.99 -4.45
C VAL A 81 -2.51 13.37 -3.54
N PHE A 82 -2.14 12.95 -2.34
CA PHE A 82 -3.06 12.36 -1.36
C PHE A 82 -4.19 13.33 -0.98
N LYS A 83 -3.87 14.62 -0.84
CA LYS A 83 -4.85 15.67 -0.51
C LYS A 83 -5.82 15.91 -1.66
N VAL A 84 -5.31 16.12 -2.89
CA VAL A 84 -6.14 16.48 -4.06
C VAL A 84 -7.06 15.33 -4.47
N THR A 85 -6.61 14.08 -4.29
CA THR A 85 -7.36 12.88 -4.70
C THR A 85 -8.33 12.36 -3.64
N GLY A 86 -8.35 12.93 -2.43
CA GLY A 86 -9.15 12.46 -1.30
C GLY A 86 -8.64 11.16 -0.65
N ILE A 87 -7.44 10.70 -1.02
CA ILE A 87 -6.84 9.50 -0.43
C ILE A 87 -6.57 9.69 1.06
N ILE A 88 -6.10 10.88 1.46
CA ILE A 88 -5.81 11.15 2.88
C ILE A 88 -7.07 11.09 3.76
N ASP A 89 -8.21 11.50 3.22
CA ASP A 89 -9.48 11.50 3.95
C ASP A 89 -9.92 10.06 4.19
N VAL A 90 -9.88 9.21 3.16
CA VAL A 90 -10.15 7.77 3.29
C VAL A 90 -9.22 7.09 4.30
N ILE A 91 -7.92 7.38 4.25
CA ILE A 91 -6.94 6.79 5.20
C ILE A 91 -7.34 7.14 6.64
N ARG A 92 -7.69 8.41 6.89
CA ARG A 92 -8.07 8.91 8.22
C ARG A 92 -9.40 8.34 8.70
N GLU A 93 -10.43 8.37 7.84
CA GLU A 93 -11.77 7.84 8.13
C GLU A 93 -11.71 6.35 8.51
N LYS A 94 -10.82 5.60 7.88
CA LYS A 94 -10.62 4.16 8.14
C LYS A 94 -9.64 3.85 9.28
N GLY A 95 -9.12 4.87 9.98
CA GLY A 95 -8.19 4.68 11.11
C GLY A 95 -6.77 4.23 10.73
N ALA A 96 -6.44 4.23 9.43
CA ALA A 96 -5.10 3.93 8.93
C ALA A 96 -4.17 5.14 9.02
N LYS A 97 -2.87 4.93 8.77
CA LYS A 97 -1.85 5.99 8.79
C LYS A 97 -1.17 6.15 7.44
N ALA A 98 -1.04 7.39 6.96
CA ALA A 98 -0.29 7.69 5.75
C ALA A 98 1.22 7.73 6.04
N ILE A 99 2.03 7.19 5.12
CA ILE A 99 3.48 7.35 5.09
C ILE A 99 3.87 7.95 3.73
N TYR A 100 4.54 9.09 3.74
CA TYR A 100 5.00 9.79 2.55
C TYR A 100 6.48 9.50 2.35
N LEU A 101 6.79 8.49 1.53
CA LEU A 101 8.15 7.94 1.42
C LEU A 101 9.16 8.93 0.81
N ASP A 102 8.68 9.93 0.08
CA ASP A 102 9.46 11.06 -0.44
C ASP A 102 9.88 12.07 0.66
N GLU A 103 9.26 11.99 1.84
CA GLU A 103 9.58 12.83 3.01
C GLU A 103 10.40 12.06 4.07
N GLU A 104 10.59 10.74 3.89
CA GLU A 104 11.28 9.88 4.84
C GLU A 104 12.80 9.91 4.66
N LYS A 105 13.54 9.69 5.75
CA LYS A 105 14.99 9.55 5.71
C LYS A 105 15.40 8.34 4.89
N SER A 106 16.48 8.45 4.11
CA SER A 106 17.07 7.32 3.40
C SER A 106 18.15 6.61 4.24
N VAL A 107 18.35 5.33 3.92
CA VAL A 107 19.53 4.55 4.27
C VAL A 107 20.12 3.97 2.99
N ARG A 108 21.43 3.82 2.95
CA ARG A 108 22.09 3.18 1.82
C ARG A 108 22.03 1.67 1.98
N VAL A 109 21.49 0.99 0.97
CA VAL A 109 21.33 -0.47 0.95
C VAL A 109 22.07 -1.04 -0.24
N LYS A 110 22.79 -2.14 -0.03
CA LYS A 110 23.42 -2.89 -1.10
C LYS A 110 22.45 -3.92 -1.67
N ILE A 111 22.17 -3.85 -2.97
CA ILE A 111 21.33 -4.81 -3.70
C ILE A 111 22.19 -5.40 -4.82
N GLY A 112 22.70 -6.60 -4.61
CA GLY A 112 23.70 -7.20 -5.49
C GLY A 112 24.99 -6.39 -5.51
N GLU A 113 25.38 -5.91 -6.69
CA GLU A 113 26.55 -5.03 -6.87
C GLU A 113 26.23 -3.54 -6.73
N TYR A 114 24.95 -3.18 -6.63
CA TYR A 114 24.51 -1.78 -6.59
C TYR A 114 24.34 -1.29 -5.15
N GLU A 115 24.66 -0.01 -4.93
CA GLU A 115 24.24 0.72 -3.74
C GLU A 115 23.10 1.66 -4.11
N VAL A 116 21.99 1.57 -3.37
CA VAL A 116 20.79 2.40 -3.59
C VAL A 116 20.37 3.09 -2.31
N ASP A 117 19.91 4.33 -2.42
CA ASP A 117 19.23 5.01 -1.33
C ASP A 117 17.80 4.46 -1.22
N PHE A 118 17.47 3.99 -0.04
CA PHE A 118 16.21 3.32 0.24
C PHE A 118 15.52 3.99 1.44
N PRO A 119 14.20 4.24 1.42
CA PRO A 119 13.53 4.82 2.59
C PRO A 119 13.73 3.95 3.82
N LYS A 120 14.26 4.53 4.90
CA LYS A 120 14.62 3.82 6.14
C LYS A 120 13.44 3.05 6.71
N VAL A 121 12.24 3.63 6.62
CA VAL A 121 11.01 2.97 7.06
C VAL A 121 10.76 1.66 6.30
N VAL A 122 10.95 1.63 4.98
CA VAL A 122 10.75 0.42 4.16
C VAL A 122 11.85 -0.60 4.43
N TYR A 123 13.11 -0.16 4.61
CA TYR A 123 14.19 -1.04 5.02
C TYR A 123 13.85 -1.75 6.35
N ASN A 124 13.35 -1.00 7.34
CA ASN A 124 12.96 -1.58 8.62
C ASN A 124 11.79 -2.57 8.48
N ILE A 125 10.80 -2.25 7.64
CA ILE A 125 9.64 -3.14 7.38
C ILE A 125 10.09 -4.47 6.78
N ILE A 126 11.00 -4.44 5.80
CA ILE A 126 11.48 -5.65 5.12
C ILE A 126 12.28 -6.56 6.07
N ASN A 127 12.96 -5.98 7.06
CA ASN A 127 13.75 -6.72 8.04
C ASN A 127 12.94 -7.09 9.31
N ASP A 128 11.64 -6.84 9.34
CA ASP A 128 10.75 -7.15 10.47
C ASP A 128 9.75 -8.25 10.09
N ASP A 129 9.97 -9.46 10.58
CA ASP A 129 9.12 -10.65 10.30
C ASP A 129 7.67 -10.51 10.83
N SER A 130 7.41 -9.52 11.70
CA SER A 130 6.06 -9.22 12.18
C SER A 130 5.24 -8.36 11.21
N SER A 131 5.88 -7.82 10.17
CA SER A 131 5.24 -6.94 9.20
C SER A 131 4.69 -7.70 7.99
N PHE A 132 3.60 -7.19 7.40
CA PHE A 132 3.06 -7.68 6.12
C PHE A 132 3.05 -6.55 5.08
N TYR A 133 3.55 -6.83 3.88
CA TYR A 133 3.62 -5.86 2.78
C TYR A 133 2.63 -6.24 1.66
N LEU A 134 1.71 -5.34 1.36
CA LEU A 134 0.74 -5.47 0.28
C LEU A 134 1.00 -4.40 -0.78
N GLN A 135 1.21 -4.80 -2.03
CA GLN A 135 1.38 -3.86 -3.14
C GLN A 135 0.21 -3.96 -4.11
N SER A 136 -0.44 -2.82 -4.39
CA SER A 136 -1.40 -2.73 -5.49
C SER A 136 -0.69 -2.25 -6.76
N LEU A 137 -0.67 -3.08 -7.80
CA LEU A 137 -0.19 -2.69 -9.13
C LEU A 137 -1.38 -2.49 -10.07
N ARG A 138 -1.35 -1.41 -10.85
CA ARG A 138 -2.31 -1.21 -11.93
C ARG A 138 -1.80 -1.92 -13.19
N ARG A 139 -2.68 -2.66 -13.88
CA ARG A 139 -2.43 -3.02 -15.29
C ARG A 139 -2.67 -1.79 -16.14
N LEU A 140 -1.60 -1.23 -16.72
CA LEU A 140 -1.72 -0.26 -17.80
C LEU A 140 -2.37 -0.99 -18.98
N ARG A 141 -3.50 -0.48 -19.48
CA ARG A 141 -4.00 -0.91 -20.79
C ARG A 141 -3.16 -0.15 -21.82
N PRO A 142 -2.67 -0.82 -22.88
CA PRO A 142 -1.99 -0.15 -23.99
C PRO A 142 -2.91 0.89 -24.64
#